data_AF-A0A6C1NT52-F1
#
_entry.id   AF-A0A6C1NT52-F1
#
_cell.length_a   1.000
_cell.length_b   1.000
_cell.length_c   1.000
_cell.angle_alpha   90.00
_cell.angle_beta   90.00
_cell.angle_gamma   90.00
#
_symmetry.space_group_name_H-M   'P 1'
#
loop_
_entity.id
_entity.type
_entity.pdbx_description
1 polymer ?
#
loop_
_entity_poly.entity_id
_entity_poly.type
_entity_poly.pdbx_seq_one_letter_code
_entity_poly.pdbx_strand_id
1 'polypeptide(L)'
;MVRIRLVPVLLALSLGFLAGCASSGAPQSGMAANQAMVSVERFLQAANSSDLEAMANVFGTAAGPVADRTGNPLSCGLRRLGSWVRVANRCTKWTDIELWMSSIASIIRHDDARIQSESSVPGRENRTVRVGVDLQIGDRTIPDVAFVVVQARRGAWFVEEIDLERITSEDQD
;
A
#
# COMPACT_ATOMS: atom_id res chain seq x y z
N MET A 1 -17.01 -52.97 36.99
CA MET A 1 -15.90 -52.46 37.81
C MET A 1 -14.59 -52.99 37.23
N VAL A 2 -13.89 -52.17 36.45
CA VAL A 2 -12.67 -52.55 35.72
C VAL A 2 -11.47 -51.90 36.41
N ARG A 3 -10.47 -52.70 36.76
CA ARG A 3 -9.29 -52.32 37.55
C ARG A 3 -8.33 -51.46 36.72
N ILE A 4 -8.12 -50.24 37.19
CA ILE A 4 -7.09 -49.29 36.75
C ILE A 4 -5.72 -49.88 37.11
N ARG A 5 -4.82 -50.01 36.12
CA ARG A 5 -3.38 -50.17 36.35
C ARG A 5 -2.66 -48.96 35.81
N LEU A 6 -2.13 -48.17 36.74
CA LEU A 6 -1.03 -47.22 36.54
C LEU A 6 0.16 -47.96 35.93
N VAL A 7 0.67 -47.46 34.81
CA VAL A 7 2.00 -47.79 34.29
C VAL A 7 2.78 -46.47 34.21
N PRO A 8 3.99 -46.40 34.79
CA PRO A 8 4.64 -45.14 35.11
C PRO A 8 5.44 -44.57 33.94
N VAL A 9 5.59 -43.25 34.03
CA VAL A 9 6.50 -42.37 33.30
C VAL A 9 7.88 -43.00 33.08
N LEU A 10 8.28 -43.13 31.83
CA LEU A 10 9.69 -43.30 31.45
C LEU A 10 10.03 -42.33 30.30
N LEU A 11 10.89 -41.40 30.71
CA LEU A 11 11.59 -40.34 29.99
C LEU A 11 12.28 -40.87 28.71
N ALA A 12 11.94 -40.32 27.55
CA ALA A 12 12.78 -40.27 26.34
C ALA A 12 12.25 -39.12 25.48
N LEU A 13 12.72 -37.88 25.68
CA LEU A 13 13.83 -37.29 24.93
C LEU A 13 13.87 -37.74 23.44
N SER A 14 12.96 -37.20 22.65
CA SER A 14 13.13 -37.10 21.19
C SER A 14 12.84 -35.67 20.75
N LEU A 15 13.84 -34.81 21.00
CA LEU A 15 14.18 -33.68 20.13
C LEU A 15 14.22 -34.18 18.68
N GLY A 16 13.38 -33.64 17.80
CA GLY A 16 13.41 -34.03 16.40
C GLY A 16 12.43 -33.27 15.53
N PHE A 17 12.98 -32.29 14.79
CA PHE A 17 12.42 -31.64 13.61
C PHE A 17 11.39 -30.51 13.84
N LEU A 18 11.94 -29.36 14.22
CA LEU A 18 11.56 -28.08 13.64
C LEU A 18 11.71 -28.16 12.10
N ALA A 19 10.68 -28.63 11.40
CA ALA A 19 10.54 -28.42 9.97
C ALA A 19 10.12 -26.96 9.74
N GLY A 20 11.09 -26.06 9.84
CA GLY A 20 10.95 -24.70 9.30
C GLY A 20 10.92 -24.80 7.78
N CYS A 21 9.74 -24.76 7.18
CA CYS A 21 9.60 -24.48 5.76
C CYS A 21 10.01 -23.01 5.52
N ALA A 22 11.32 -22.77 5.40
CA ALA A 22 11.83 -21.56 4.78
C ALA A 22 11.56 -21.66 3.28
N SER A 23 10.35 -21.30 2.85
CA SER A 23 10.06 -21.05 1.44
C SER A 23 10.82 -19.79 1.01
N SER A 24 12.09 -19.97 0.63
CA SER A 24 12.83 -18.99 -0.15
C SER A 24 12.32 -19.05 -1.59
N GLY A 25 11.15 -18.45 -1.83
CA GLY A 25 10.63 -18.27 -3.18
C GLY A 25 11.56 -17.37 -3.96
N ALA A 26 12.27 -17.91 -4.95
CA ALA A 26 12.98 -17.12 -5.94
C ALA A 26 12.00 -16.15 -6.63
N PRO A 27 12.40 -14.90 -6.91
CA PRO A 27 11.53 -13.94 -7.58
C PRO A 27 11.25 -14.44 -9.01
N GLN A 28 10.04 -14.97 -9.22
CA GLN A 28 9.58 -15.36 -10.55
C GLN A 28 9.41 -14.09 -11.39
N SER A 29 10.28 -13.92 -12.38
CA SER A 29 10.32 -12.77 -13.29
C SER A 29 9.08 -12.62 -14.19
N GLY A 30 8.09 -13.53 -14.08
CA GLY A 30 6.77 -13.41 -14.70
C GLY A 30 5.68 -12.78 -13.80
N MET A 31 5.89 -12.68 -12.48
CA MET A 31 4.97 -12.01 -11.55
C MET A 31 5.10 -10.49 -11.53
N ALA A 32 6.05 -9.93 -12.30
CA ALA A 32 6.33 -8.50 -12.36
C ALA A 32 5.36 -7.72 -13.26
N ALA A 33 4.62 -8.41 -14.14
CA ALA A 33 3.71 -7.76 -15.09
C ALA A 33 2.53 -7.06 -14.39
N ASN A 34 2.02 -7.63 -13.29
CA ASN A 34 0.79 -7.14 -12.65
C ASN A 34 1.05 -6.40 -11.32
N GLN A 35 2.29 -6.08 -10.97
CA GLN A 35 2.61 -5.47 -9.67
C GLN A 35 2.00 -4.06 -9.52
N ALA A 36 1.90 -3.33 -10.63
CA ALA A 36 1.20 -2.05 -10.72
C ALA A 36 -0.28 -2.19 -10.30
N MET A 37 -0.99 -3.13 -10.92
CA MET A 37 -2.39 -3.45 -10.62
C MET A 37 -2.59 -3.88 -9.17
N VAL A 38 -1.72 -4.75 -8.65
CA VAL A 38 -1.78 -5.22 -7.26
C VAL A 38 -1.64 -4.05 -6.26
N SER A 39 -0.81 -3.04 -6.55
CA SER A 39 -0.72 -1.84 -5.70
C SER A 39 -2.02 -1.04 -5.72
N VAL A 40 -2.69 -0.92 -6.88
CA VAL A 40 -4.00 -0.24 -6.96
C VAL A 40 -5.07 -1.01 -6.18
N GLU A 41 -5.15 -2.33 -6.35
CA GLU A 41 -6.10 -3.18 -5.60
C GLU A 41 -5.91 -3.06 -4.09
N ARG A 42 -4.65 -3.11 -3.61
CA ARG A 42 -4.35 -2.93 -2.18
C ARG A 42 -4.75 -1.55 -1.67
N PHE A 43 -4.54 -0.52 -2.47
CA PHE A 43 -4.92 0.83 -2.12
C PHE A 43 -6.45 0.98 -2.02
N LEU A 44 -7.19 0.44 -2.99
CA LEU A 44 -8.66 0.43 -3.01
C LEU A 44 -9.24 -0.38 -1.85
N GLN A 45 -8.65 -1.53 -1.55
CA GLN A 45 -9.05 -2.35 -0.40
C GLN A 45 -8.84 -1.60 0.92
N ALA A 46 -7.67 -0.97 1.09
CA ALA A 46 -7.37 -0.17 2.28
C ALA A 46 -8.29 1.04 2.43
N ALA A 47 -8.66 1.69 1.31
CA ALA A 47 -9.62 2.80 1.31
C ALA A 47 -11.00 2.36 1.78
N ASN A 48 -11.50 1.22 1.31
CA ASN A 48 -12.80 0.68 1.73
C ASN A 48 -12.83 0.28 3.21
N SER A 49 -11.72 -0.21 3.76
CA SER A 49 -11.60 -0.51 5.19
C SER A 49 -11.20 0.71 6.04
N SER A 50 -11.03 1.89 5.43
CA SER A 50 -10.50 3.10 6.10
C SER A 50 -9.17 2.87 6.82
N ASP A 51 -8.33 1.98 6.29
CA ASP A 51 -6.98 1.72 6.81
C ASP A 51 -6.01 2.76 6.25
N LEU A 52 -5.99 3.93 6.92
CA LEU A 52 -5.21 5.10 6.50
C LEU A 52 -3.70 4.83 6.52
N GLU A 53 -3.25 3.95 7.40
CA GLU A 53 -1.85 3.54 7.49
C GLU A 53 -1.46 2.68 6.29
N ALA A 54 -2.26 1.66 5.96
CA ALA A 54 -2.04 0.85 4.77
C ALA A 54 -2.10 1.70 3.49
N MET A 55 -3.04 2.64 3.40
CA MET A 55 -3.10 3.60 2.28
C MET A 55 -1.81 4.42 2.19
N ALA A 56 -1.31 4.97 3.30
CA ALA A 56 -0.08 5.76 3.34
C ALA A 56 1.20 4.96 3.00
N ASN A 57 1.17 3.63 3.17
CA ASN A 57 2.26 2.73 2.78
C ASN A 57 2.24 2.34 1.30
N VAL A 58 1.10 2.44 0.64
CA VAL A 58 0.95 2.16 -0.80
C VAL A 58 0.96 3.45 -1.63
N PHE A 59 0.59 4.57 -1.03
CA PHE A 59 0.66 5.88 -1.66
C PHE A 59 2.06 6.48 -1.53
N GLY A 60 2.67 6.97 -2.61
CA GLY A 60 4.06 7.40 -2.58
C GLY A 60 4.59 7.94 -3.90
N THR A 61 5.90 8.12 -3.96
CA THR A 61 6.62 8.46 -5.20
C THR A 61 7.73 7.44 -5.43
N ALA A 62 8.52 7.60 -6.49
CA ALA A 62 9.71 6.77 -6.72
C ALA A 62 10.73 6.80 -5.54
N ALA A 63 10.64 7.79 -4.65
CA ALA A 63 11.47 7.89 -3.45
C ALA A 63 11.00 6.99 -2.29
N GLY A 64 9.75 6.52 -2.32
CA GLY A 64 9.14 5.71 -1.27
C GLY A 64 7.70 6.12 -0.93
N PRO A 65 7.07 5.41 0.01
CA PRO A 65 5.72 5.70 0.48
C PRO A 65 5.66 7.05 1.20
N VAL A 66 4.45 7.61 1.30
CA VAL A 66 4.22 8.86 2.04
C VAL A 66 4.40 8.65 3.55
N ALA A 67 4.14 7.43 4.05
CA ALA A 67 4.38 7.06 5.45
C ALA A 67 5.83 7.31 5.90
N ASP A 68 6.83 7.02 5.05
CA ASP A 68 8.26 7.21 5.36
C ASP A 68 8.66 8.69 5.54
N ARG A 69 7.82 9.64 5.10
CA ARG A 69 8.04 11.07 5.28
C ARG A 69 7.72 11.53 6.70
N THR A 70 7.06 10.68 7.49
CA THR A 70 6.87 10.93 8.91
C THR A 70 8.12 10.52 9.67
N GLY A 71 8.81 11.52 10.21
CA GLY A 71 9.93 11.29 11.12
C GLY A 71 9.46 11.43 12.56
N ASN A 72 10.09 10.67 13.48
CA ASN A 72 9.90 10.89 14.91
C ASN A 72 10.19 12.37 15.26
N PRO A 73 9.45 13.02 16.17
CA PRO A 73 9.59 14.45 16.46
C PRO A 73 11.02 14.87 16.79
N LEU A 74 11.76 14.00 17.48
CA LEU A 74 13.17 14.20 17.82
C LEU A 74 14.11 14.07 16.61
N SER A 75 13.82 13.16 15.68
CA SER A 75 14.59 13.01 14.44
C SER A 75 14.37 14.18 13.48
N CYS A 76 13.13 14.69 13.39
CA CYS A 76 12.81 15.91 12.66
C CYS A 76 13.39 17.15 13.34
N GLY A 77 13.34 17.21 14.68
CA GLY A 77 14.00 18.25 15.47
C GLY A 77 15.51 18.27 15.27
N LEU A 78 16.18 17.10 15.28
CA LEU A 78 17.62 16.97 15.06
C LEU A 78 18.02 17.31 13.61
N ARG A 79 17.25 16.85 12.60
CA ARG A 79 17.43 17.27 11.19
C ARG A 79 17.22 18.76 10.99
N ARG A 80 16.37 19.41 11.78
CA ARG A 80 16.16 20.86 11.78
C ARG A 80 17.30 21.60 12.48
N LEU A 81 17.81 21.07 13.59
CA LEU A 81 18.93 21.64 14.35
C LEU A 81 20.27 21.57 13.59
N GLY A 82 20.45 20.59 12.69
CA GLY A 82 21.62 20.50 11.80
C GLY A 82 21.54 21.30 10.49
N SER A 83 20.44 22.04 10.24
CA SER A 83 20.20 22.77 8.97
C SER A 83 20.61 24.26 9.02
N TRP A 84 21.79 24.55 9.56
CA TRP A 84 22.51 25.82 9.39
C TRP A 84 23.08 26.04 7.96
N VAL A 85 23.08 25.02 7.11
CA VAL A 85 23.36 25.15 5.68
C VAL A 85 22.05 24.86 4.94
N ARG A 86 21.37 25.94 4.53
CA ARG A 86 20.23 26.06 3.59
C ARG A 86 19.84 24.77 2.81
N VAL A 87 19.27 23.77 3.48
CA VAL A 87 18.67 22.58 2.84
C VAL A 87 17.40 22.22 3.62
N ALA A 88 16.26 22.51 3.01
CA ALA A 88 14.93 22.37 3.58
C ALA A 88 14.60 20.94 4.02
N ASN A 89 13.91 20.77 5.16
CA ASN A 89 13.28 19.52 5.55
C ASN A 89 11.83 19.78 6.00
N ARG A 90 10.87 19.57 5.11
CA ARG A 90 9.44 19.52 5.47
C ARG A 90 9.11 18.11 5.97
N CYS A 91 9.27 17.88 7.26
CA CYS A 91 8.66 16.71 7.91
C CYS A 91 7.16 16.94 7.99
N THR A 92 6.37 16.07 7.38
CA THR A 92 4.91 16.06 7.50
C THR A 92 4.54 15.36 8.81
N LYS A 93 3.58 15.91 9.58
CA LYS A 93 3.07 15.20 10.76
C LYS A 93 2.20 14.04 10.30
N TRP A 94 2.18 12.95 11.06
CA TRP A 94 1.32 11.80 10.77
C TRP A 94 -0.16 12.22 10.67
N THR A 95 -0.63 13.10 11.55
CA THR A 95 -1.99 13.65 11.52
C THR A 95 -2.34 14.34 10.20
N ASP A 96 -1.38 15.02 9.55
CA ASP A 96 -1.64 15.68 8.27
C ASP A 96 -1.83 14.65 7.14
N ILE A 97 -1.08 13.53 7.21
CA ILE A 97 -1.22 12.40 6.28
C ILE A 97 -2.53 11.66 6.51
N GLU A 98 -2.91 11.40 7.77
CA GLU A 98 -4.19 10.80 8.11
C GLU A 98 -5.35 11.64 7.59
N LEU A 99 -5.31 12.96 7.80
CA LEU A 99 -6.35 13.86 7.32
C LEU A 99 -6.47 13.78 5.79
N TRP A 100 -5.34 13.83 5.08
CA TRP A 100 -5.34 13.72 3.63
C TRP A 100 -5.81 12.35 3.12
N MET A 101 -5.32 11.25 3.71
CA MET A 101 -5.74 9.89 3.37
C MET A 101 -7.23 9.67 3.66
N SER A 102 -7.74 10.22 4.76
CA SER A 102 -9.17 10.13 5.10
C SER A 102 -10.05 10.86 4.08
N SER A 103 -9.59 12.01 3.56
CA SER A 103 -10.28 12.74 2.49
C SER A 103 -10.33 11.91 1.22
N ILE A 104 -9.19 11.34 0.80
CA ILE A 104 -9.13 10.45 -0.36
C ILE A 104 -10.05 9.23 -0.16
N ALA A 105 -9.95 8.54 0.98
CA ALA A 105 -10.76 7.36 1.30
C ALA A 105 -12.26 7.66 1.31
N SER A 106 -12.66 8.88 1.67
CA SER A 106 -14.06 9.30 1.63
C SER A 106 -14.58 9.46 0.20
N ILE A 107 -13.72 9.93 -0.72
CA ILE A 107 -14.06 10.17 -2.13
C ILE A 107 -14.09 8.85 -2.91
N ILE A 108 -13.11 7.96 -2.70
CA ILE A 108 -12.93 6.75 -3.52
C ILE A 108 -13.65 5.51 -2.97
N ARG A 109 -14.50 5.68 -1.96
CA ARG A 109 -15.25 4.57 -1.37
C ARG A 109 -16.22 3.99 -2.39
N HIS A 110 -16.20 2.68 -2.55
CA HIS A 110 -16.94 1.99 -3.60
C HIS A 110 -17.46 0.64 -3.13
N ASP A 111 -18.48 0.13 -3.81
CA ASP A 111 -19.07 -1.19 -3.58
C ASP A 111 -18.35 -2.29 -4.40
N ASP A 112 -17.91 -1.96 -5.62
CA ASP A 112 -17.13 -2.83 -6.50
C ASP A 112 -16.08 -2.01 -7.27
N ALA A 113 -14.98 -2.64 -7.65
CA ALA A 113 -13.93 -2.02 -8.47
C ALA A 113 -13.38 -3.02 -9.48
N ARG A 114 -13.22 -2.58 -10.73
CA ARG A 114 -12.73 -3.42 -11.83
C ARG A 114 -11.64 -2.71 -12.61
N ILE A 115 -10.50 -3.37 -12.76
CA ILE A 115 -9.41 -2.84 -13.59
C ILE A 115 -9.73 -3.09 -15.06
N GLN A 116 -9.76 -2.03 -15.86
CA GLN A 116 -10.07 -2.07 -17.29
C GLN A 116 -8.83 -1.95 -18.17
N SER A 117 -7.89 -1.08 -17.80
CA SER A 117 -6.80 -0.71 -18.69
C SER A 117 -5.48 -0.55 -17.93
N GLU A 118 -4.39 -0.86 -18.64
CA GLU A 118 -3.03 -0.56 -18.21
C GLU A 118 -2.28 0.09 -19.37
N SER A 119 -1.62 1.21 -19.11
CA SER A 119 -0.81 1.89 -20.11
C SER A 119 0.47 2.49 -19.49
N SER A 120 1.59 2.40 -20.20
CA SER A 120 2.83 3.06 -19.77
C SER A 120 2.70 4.57 -19.95
N VAL A 121 3.22 5.35 -19.00
CA VAL A 121 3.29 6.81 -19.10
C VAL A 121 4.65 7.23 -19.69
N PRO A 122 4.71 7.78 -20.92
CA PRO A 122 5.98 8.15 -21.56
C PRO A 122 6.67 9.34 -20.88
N GLY A 123 7.99 9.45 -21.06
CA GLY A 123 8.76 10.61 -20.60
C GLY A 123 9.03 10.67 -19.10
N ARG A 124 8.76 9.58 -18.36
CA ARG A 124 8.99 9.47 -16.92
C ARG A 124 10.38 8.89 -16.64
N GLU A 125 11.09 9.45 -15.66
CA GLU A 125 12.41 8.96 -15.24
C GLU A 125 12.35 7.56 -14.66
N ASN A 126 11.33 7.30 -13.84
CA ASN A 126 11.05 5.99 -13.27
C ASN A 126 9.91 5.32 -14.06
N ARG A 127 9.86 3.99 -14.07
CA ARG A 127 8.79 3.25 -14.74
C ARG A 127 7.45 3.64 -14.10
N THR A 128 6.56 4.22 -14.89
CA THR A 128 5.24 4.69 -14.45
C THR A 128 4.17 4.12 -15.36
N VAL A 129 3.07 3.70 -14.74
CA VAL A 129 1.93 3.07 -15.39
C VAL A 129 0.67 3.80 -14.97
N ARG A 130 -0.25 4.04 -15.91
CA ARG A 130 -1.63 4.43 -15.65
C ARG A 130 -2.49 3.18 -15.68
N VAL A 131 -3.24 2.97 -14.61
CA VAL A 131 -4.24 1.91 -14.45
C VAL A 131 -5.62 2.56 -14.46
N GLY A 132 -6.48 2.19 -15.40
CA GLY A 132 -7.87 2.63 -15.43
C GLY A 132 -8.76 1.68 -14.64
N VAL A 133 -9.54 2.21 -13.72
CA VAL A 133 -10.43 1.44 -12.84
C VAL A 133 -11.86 1.93 -12.98
N ASP A 134 -12.78 1.02 -13.23
CA ASP A 134 -14.21 1.31 -13.09
C ASP A 134 -14.61 1.12 -11.63
N LEU A 135 -15.18 2.16 -11.03
CA LEU A 135 -15.67 2.13 -9.66
C LEU A 135 -17.20 2.08 -9.63
N GLN A 136 -17.77 1.18 -8.85
CA GLN A 136 -19.21 1.13 -8.58
C GLN A 136 -19.49 1.82 -7.24
N ILE A 137 -20.32 2.85 -7.22
CA ILE A 137 -20.70 3.59 -6.00
C ILE A 137 -22.22 3.73 -5.96
N GLY A 138 -22.86 2.97 -5.07
CA GLY A 138 -24.30 2.75 -5.08
C GLY A 138 -24.74 2.15 -6.40
N ASP A 139 -25.72 2.78 -7.05
CA ASP A 139 -26.23 2.35 -8.36
C ASP A 139 -25.43 2.93 -9.54
N ARG A 140 -24.35 3.70 -9.29
CA ARG A 140 -23.57 4.40 -10.31
C ARG A 140 -22.27 3.66 -10.63
N THR A 141 -21.91 3.59 -11.92
CA THR A 141 -20.58 3.15 -12.37
C THR A 141 -19.81 4.34 -12.92
N ILE A 142 -18.64 4.62 -12.33
CA ILE A 142 -17.71 5.67 -12.76
C ILE A 142 -16.56 5.02 -13.55
N PRO A 143 -16.51 5.16 -14.88
CA PRO A 143 -15.57 4.41 -15.70
C PRO A 143 -14.17 5.04 -15.78
N ASP A 144 -13.15 4.18 -15.91
CA ASP A 144 -11.75 4.54 -16.21
C ASP A 144 -11.17 5.63 -15.26
N VAL A 145 -11.47 5.57 -13.96
CA VAL A 145 -10.80 6.39 -12.95
C VAL A 145 -9.31 6.06 -12.99
N ALA A 146 -8.48 7.06 -13.30
CA ALA A 146 -7.07 6.85 -13.53
C ALA A 146 -6.29 6.81 -12.23
N PHE A 147 -5.53 5.73 -12.02
CA PHE A 147 -4.52 5.58 -10.99
C PHE A 147 -3.14 5.59 -11.65
N VAL A 148 -2.30 6.57 -11.31
CA VAL A 148 -0.92 6.60 -11.76
C VAL A 148 -0.06 5.92 -10.71
N VAL A 149 0.63 4.87 -11.09
CA VAL A 149 1.54 4.12 -10.23
C VAL A 149 2.98 4.22 -10.72
N VAL A 150 3.91 4.35 -9.78
CA VAL A 150 5.34 4.50 -10.05
C VAL A 150 6.14 3.40 -9.37
N GLN A 151 7.09 2.85 -10.12
CA GLN A 151 8.04 1.88 -9.58
C GLN A 151 9.22 2.61 -8.94
N ALA A 152 9.47 2.35 -7.66
CA ALA A 152 10.65 2.81 -6.97
C ALA A 152 11.89 1.97 -7.31
N ARG A 153 13.08 2.48 -6.97
CA ARG A 153 14.38 1.84 -7.27
C ARG A 153 14.52 0.41 -6.74
N ARG A 154 13.78 0.05 -5.68
CA ARG A 154 13.78 -1.30 -5.08
C ARG A 154 12.74 -2.25 -5.68
N GLY A 155 12.06 -1.83 -6.76
CA GLY A 155 11.04 -2.62 -7.45
C GLY A 155 9.64 -2.54 -6.85
N ALA A 156 9.45 -1.86 -5.71
CA ALA A 156 8.16 -1.59 -5.11
C ALA A 156 7.34 -0.60 -5.96
N TRP A 157 6.01 -0.76 -5.97
CA TRP A 157 5.07 0.07 -6.73
C TRP A 157 4.20 0.88 -5.80
N PHE A 158 4.10 2.18 -6.07
CA PHE A 158 3.32 3.12 -5.27
C PHE A 158 2.28 3.82 -6.14
N VAL A 159 1.10 4.05 -5.58
CA VAL A 159 0.12 4.99 -6.15
C VAL A 159 0.65 6.39 -5.92
N GLU A 160 0.84 7.14 -7.00
CA GLU A 160 1.38 8.49 -6.96
C GLU A 160 0.31 9.55 -7.17
N GLU A 161 -0.69 9.24 -8.00
CA GLU A 161 -1.75 10.17 -8.38
C GLU A 161 -3.05 9.40 -8.68
N ILE A 162 -4.19 10.06 -8.42
CA ILE A 162 -5.53 9.53 -8.65
C ILE A 162 -6.36 10.65 -9.30
N ASP A 163 -7.07 10.34 -10.38
CA ASP A 163 -8.03 11.24 -11.02
C ASP A 163 -9.32 11.33 -10.18
N LEU A 164 -9.25 12.10 -9.09
CA LEU A 164 -10.39 12.35 -8.20
C LEU A 164 -11.43 13.26 -8.83
N GLU A 165 -11.02 14.10 -9.78
CA GLU A 165 -11.91 15.04 -10.47
C GLU A 165 -13.04 14.28 -11.16
N ARG A 166 -12.71 13.17 -11.84
CA ARG A 166 -13.71 12.29 -12.47
C ARG A 166 -14.77 11.75 -11.51
N ILE A 167 -14.43 11.55 -10.25
CA ILE A 167 -15.36 11.07 -9.22
C ILE A 167 -16.25 12.21 -8.71
N THR A 168 -15.68 13.41 -8.58
CA THR A 168 -16.37 14.57 -8.00
C THR A 168 -17.11 15.45 -9.01
N SER A 169 -16.82 15.32 -10.31
CA SER A 169 -17.33 16.22 -11.35
C SER A 169 -18.80 16.02 -11.70
N GLU A 170 -19.40 14.88 -11.35
CA GLU A 170 -20.76 14.52 -11.77
C GLU A 170 -21.89 15.00 -10.82
N ASP A 171 -21.55 15.65 -9.70
CA ASP A 171 -22.55 16.27 -8.80
C ASP A 171 -22.97 17.70 -9.25
N GLN A 172 -22.60 18.15 -10.46
CA GLN A 172 -22.82 19.52 -10.95
C GLN A 172 -23.87 19.69 -12.06
N ASP A 173 -24.66 18.66 -12.39
CA ASP A 173 -25.74 18.74 -13.40
C ASP A 173 -27.16 18.70 -12.79
#